data_AF-A0A5K1JRM9-F1
#
_entry.id   AF-A0A5K1JRM9-F1
#
_cell.length_a   1.000
_cell.length_b   1.000
_cell.length_c   1.000
_cell.angle_alpha   90.00
_cell.angle_beta   90.00
_cell.angle_gamma   90.00
#
_symmetry.space_group_name_H-M   'P 1'
#
loop_
_entity.id
_entity.type
_entity.pdbx_description
1 polymer ?
#
loop_
_entity_poly.entity_id
_entity_poly.type
_entity_poly.pdbx_seq_one_letter_code
_entity_poly.pdbx_strand_id
1 'polypeptide(L)'
;MEWIRYIYTHRDVRPRMAELADAVRLPIDETTFELPSVVNSATREYLRCPAPRNRYASQLGHVLRILEIYHNVEKVLTNKEGPVRAIAIAPLRVQLESWYASLPDYLQFHEENLEAQVTMFETSPDDPKIHVWDREFEELWGFKVVIVAQQWRQSQAQARQDKARTEEQHWQQQQAPCREALGSECNSNSLTCYHSSSATVRLQALPQRDWQDDDPRELLRTSVSTPSTNGASSSP
;
A
#
# COMPACT_ATOMS: atom_id res chain seq x y z
N MET A 1 17.29 28.44 -5.03
CA MET A 1 16.76 27.06 -4.98
C MET A 1 17.76 26.00 -5.46
N GLU A 2 19.08 26.24 -5.44
CA GLU A 2 20.08 25.24 -5.87
C GLU A 2 20.52 24.28 -4.74
N TRP A 3 20.24 24.61 -3.47
CA TRP A 3 20.68 23.82 -2.32
C TRP A 3 19.88 22.52 -2.14
N ILE A 4 18.57 22.52 -2.45
CA ILE A 4 17.73 21.30 -2.45
C ILE A 4 18.26 20.29 -3.47
N ARG A 5 18.71 20.77 -4.64
CA ARG A 5 19.35 19.95 -5.67
C ARG A 5 20.55 19.17 -5.10
N TYR A 6 21.33 19.77 -4.20
CA TYR A 6 22.49 19.12 -3.58
C TYR A 6 22.16 18.13 -2.45
N ILE A 7 20.99 18.23 -1.82
CA ILE A 7 20.57 17.27 -0.79
C ILE A 7 20.02 16.00 -1.45
N TYR A 8 19.36 16.14 -2.61
CA TYR A 8 18.82 15.03 -3.39
C TYR A 8 19.70 14.59 -4.57
N THR A 9 20.91 15.16 -4.75
CA THR A 9 21.89 14.56 -5.65
C THR A 9 22.28 13.20 -5.12
N HIS A 10 21.62 12.19 -5.68
CA HIS A 10 21.85 10.78 -5.46
C HIS A 10 23.34 10.50 -5.67
N ARG A 11 24.11 10.44 -4.58
CA ARG A 11 25.48 9.94 -4.62
C ARG A 11 25.40 8.45 -4.86
N ASP A 12 26.19 7.96 -5.82
CA ASP A 12 26.30 6.52 -6.04
C ASP A 12 26.57 5.82 -4.72
N VAL A 13 25.71 4.84 -4.41
CA VAL A 13 25.79 4.03 -3.20
C VAL A 13 27.18 3.41 -3.18
N ARG A 14 27.99 3.80 -2.18
CA ARG A 14 29.36 3.27 -2.05
C ARG A 14 29.29 1.73 -2.05
N PRO A 15 30.28 1.01 -2.61
CA PRO A 15 30.26 -0.46 -2.65
C PRO A 15 29.99 -1.11 -1.29
N ARG A 16 30.51 -0.53 -0.22
CA ARG A 16 30.24 -0.97 1.16
C ARG A 16 28.75 -0.89 1.56
N MET A 17 28.03 0.11 1.07
CA MET A 17 26.59 0.23 1.31
C MET A 17 25.77 -0.75 0.48
N ALA A 18 26.27 -1.17 -0.69
CA ALA A 18 25.66 -2.24 -1.47
C ALA A 18 25.71 -3.58 -0.72
N GLU A 19 26.82 -3.91 -0.07
CA GLU A 19 26.92 -5.12 0.76
C GLU A 19 26.05 -5.03 2.03
N LEU A 20 25.99 -3.84 2.64
CA LEU A 20 25.14 -3.61 3.82
C LEU A 20 23.65 -3.73 3.50
N ALA A 21 23.21 -3.46 2.27
CA ALA A 21 21.82 -3.63 1.85
C ALA A 21 21.33 -5.08 1.98
N ASP A 22 22.25 -6.04 1.90
CA ASP A 22 21.98 -7.48 2.00
C ASP A 22 22.24 -8.02 3.42
N ALA A 23 23.06 -7.33 4.22
CA ALA A 23 23.45 -7.77 5.57
C ALA A 23 22.65 -7.10 6.69
N VAL A 24 22.16 -5.86 6.48
CA VAL A 24 21.48 -5.06 7.50
C VAL A 24 19.97 -5.31 7.42
N ARG A 25 19.41 -5.82 8.53
CA ARG A 25 17.96 -5.97 8.66
C ARG A 25 17.29 -4.61 8.73
N LEU A 26 16.18 -4.46 8.01
CA LEU A 26 15.35 -3.27 8.08
C LEU A 26 14.52 -3.27 9.38
N PRO A 27 14.34 -2.10 10.02
CA PRO A 27 13.46 -1.96 11.17
C PRO A 27 12.01 -2.19 10.74
N ILE A 28 11.23 -2.94 11.53
CA ILE A 28 9.84 -3.25 11.20
C ILE A 28 8.96 -2.01 11.41
N ASP A 29 9.15 -1.31 12.53
CA ASP A 29 8.45 -0.08 12.91
C ASP A 29 9.41 0.93 13.57
N GLU A 30 8.88 2.12 13.89
CA GLU A 30 9.59 3.23 14.52
C GLU A 30 10.19 2.87 15.89
N THR A 31 9.58 1.91 16.60
CA THR A 31 10.03 1.44 17.92
C THR A 31 11.05 0.30 17.84
N THR A 32 11.16 -0.34 16.68
CA THR A 32 12.06 -1.48 16.41
C THR A 32 13.43 -1.03 15.89
N PHE A 33 13.75 0.27 15.97
CA PHE A 33 15.10 0.77 15.68
C PHE A 33 16.16 0.32 16.69
N GLU A 34 15.76 -0.30 17.80
CA GLU A 34 16.70 -0.88 18.74
C GLU A 34 17.48 -2.03 18.08
N LEU A 35 18.81 -1.93 18.21
CA LEU A 35 19.85 -2.83 17.72
C LEU A 35 19.53 -4.33 17.94
N PRO A 36 20.24 -5.27 17.26
CA PRO A 36 19.78 -6.61 16.85
C PRO A 36 19.40 -7.65 17.94
N SER A 37 19.12 -7.25 19.18
CA SER A 37 18.75 -8.17 20.27
C SER A 37 17.35 -8.77 20.10
N VAL A 38 16.49 -8.23 19.23
CA VAL A 38 15.21 -8.88 18.85
C VAL A 38 15.44 -9.93 17.76
N VAL A 39 16.24 -10.94 18.10
CA VAL A 39 16.60 -12.08 17.23
C VAL A 39 15.35 -12.92 16.85
N ASN A 40 14.24 -12.74 17.57
CA ASN A 40 13.00 -13.50 17.41
C ASN A 40 11.86 -12.78 16.65
N SER A 41 12.05 -11.57 16.13
CA SER A 41 11.07 -10.99 15.22
C SER A 41 10.99 -11.85 13.96
N ALA A 42 9.81 -12.45 13.73
CA ALA A 42 9.54 -13.51 12.76
C ALA A 42 9.82 -13.12 11.29
N THR A 43 10.01 -11.84 11.01
CA THR A 43 10.31 -11.31 9.67
C THR A 43 11.73 -10.78 9.61
N ARG A 44 12.59 -11.45 8.82
CA ARG A 44 13.89 -10.92 8.41
C ARG A 44 13.69 -10.24 7.08
N GLU A 45 13.70 -8.91 7.07
CA GLU A 45 13.61 -8.13 5.87
C GLU A 45 14.90 -7.37 5.61
N TYR A 46 15.33 -7.35 4.36
CA TYR A 46 16.54 -6.68 3.89
C TYR A 46 16.16 -5.80 2.69
N LEU A 47 16.99 -4.80 2.42
CA LEU A 47 16.67 -3.76 1.45
C LEU A 47 16.43 -4.32 0.04
N ARG A 48 17.28 -5.25 -0.40
CA ARG A 48 17.22 -5.86 -1.74
C ARG A 48 16.36 -7.12 -1.82
N CYS A 49 15.93 -7.65 -0.68
CA CYS A 49 15.01 -8.76 -0.69
C CYS A 49 13.58 -8.27 -0.98
N PRO A 50 12.76 -9.06 -1.70
CA PRO A 50 11.34 -8.78 -1.82
C PRO A 50 10.69 -8.58 -0.45
N ALA A 51 9.80 -7.60 -0.35
CA ALA A 51 9.07 -7.33 0.88
C ALA A 51 8.26 -8.57 1.32
N PRO A 52 8.29 -8.95 2.61
CA PRO A 52 7.39 -9.95 3.14
C PRO A 52 5.93 -9.53 2.92
N ARG A 53 5.07 -10.43 2.46
CA ARG A 53 3.63 -10.15 2.24
C ARG A 53 2.81 -10.33 3.50
N ASN A 54 3.33 -9.91 4.64
CA ASN A 54 2.66 -10.04 5.93
C ASN A 54 2.60 -8.69 6.63
N ARG A 55 1.81 -8.60 7.71
CA ARG A 55 1.60 -7.36 8.47
C ARG A 55 2.87 -6.75 9.07
N TYR A 56 3.94 -7.54 9.15
CA TYR A 56 5.22 -7.17 9.75
C TYR A 56 6.28 -6.80 8.71
N ALA A 57 5.84 -6.39 7.52
CA ALA A 57 6.73 -5.77 6.54
C ALA A 57 7.19 -4.40 7.05
N SER A 58 8.46 -4.10 6.85
CA SER A 58 9.09 -2.83 7.18
C SER A 58 8.50 -1.71 6.34
N GLN A 59 7.86 -0.75 7.00
CA GLN A 59 7.37 0.46 6.34
C GLN A 59 8.52 1.24 5.69
N LEU A 60 9.65 1.38 6.41
CA LEU A 60 10.88 1.98 5.88
C LEU A 60 11.39 1.20 4.67
N GLY A 61 11.34 -0.13 4.70
CA GLY A 61 11.69 -0.98 3.58
C GLY A 61 10.87 -0.69 2.33
N HIS A 62 9.55 -0.56 2.47
CA HIS A 62 8.67 -0.18 1.36
C HIS A 62 9.01 1.21 0.81
N VAL A 63 9.31 2.19 1.66
CA VAL A 63 9.73 3.54 1.26
C VAL A 63 11.03 3.50 0.47
N LEU A 64 12.06 2.80 0.95
CA LEU A 64 13.34 2.73 0.25
C LEU A 64 13.21 2.04 -1.12
N ARG A 65 12.37 1.00 -1.24
CA ARG A 65 12.13 0.33 -2.52
C ARG A 65 11.40 1.20 -3.53
N ILE A 66 10.39 1.96 -3.12
CA ILE A 66 9.68 2.86 -4.06
C ILE A 66 10.59 4.02 -4.50
N LEU A 67 11.46 4.51 -3.61
CA LEU A 67 12.47 5.50 -3.97
C LEU A 67 13.49 4.94 -4.98
N GLU A 68 13.90 3.68 -4.84
CA GLU A 68 14.77 3.02 -5.82
C GLU A 68 14.08 2.87 -7.19
N ILE A 69 12.81 2.44 -7.23
CA ILE A 69 12.02 2.37 -8.47
C ILE A 69 11.91 3.76 -9.11
N TYR A 70 11.57 4.78 -8.33
CA TYR A 70 11.47 6.16 -8.79
C TYR A 70 12.79 6.66 -9.38
N HIS A 71 13.89 6.45 -8.67
CA HIS A 71 15.23 6.83 -9.13
C HIS A 71 15.58 6.15 -10.47
N ASN A 72 15.26 4.86 -10.62
CA ASN A 72 15.50 4.14 -11.86
C ASN A 72 14.65 4.68 -13.02
N VAL A 73 13.39 5.08 -12.75
CA VAL A 73 12.53 5.75 -13.74
C VAL A 73 13.13 7.08 -14.15
N GLU A 74 13.51 7.93 -13.19
CA GLU A 74 14.13 9.23 -13.45
C GLU A 74 15.43 9.08 -14.27
N LYS A 75 16.28 8.12 -13.92
CA LYS A 75 17.51 7.80 -14.67
C LYS A 75 17.20 7.38 -16.10
N VAL A 76 16.14 6.61 -16.35
CA VAL A 76 15.73 6.23 -17.71
C VAL A 76 15.17 7.44 -18.47
N LEU A 77 14.35 8.27 -17.83
CA LEU A 77 13.76 9.46 -18.45
C LEU A 77 14.81 10.50 -18.83
N THR A 78 15.86 10.66 -18.02
CA THR A 78 16.94 11.62 -18.25
C THR A 78 17.96 11.14 -19.28
N ASN A 79 18.28 9.83 -19.32
CA ASN A 79 19.38 9.31 -20.13
C ASN A 79 18.96 8.62 -21.43
N LYS A 80 17.67 8.32 -21.63
CA LYS A 80 17.17 7.60 -22.81
C LYS A 80 16.03 8.37 -23.44
N GLU A 81 15.86 8.27 -24.76
CA GLU A 81 14.78 8.93 -25.50
C GLU A 81 14.09 7.96 -26.48
N GLY A 82 12.91 8.35 -26.95
CA GLY A 82 12.15 7.65 -28.00
C GLY A 82 11.81 6.19 -27.65
N PRO A 83 11.90 5.26 -28.61
CA PRO A 83 11.48 3.87 -28.42
C PRO A 83 12.35 3.13 -27.39
N VAL A 84 13.62 3.49 -27.27
CA VAL A 84 14.56 2.89 -26.29
C VAL A 84 14.14 3.19 -24.86
N ARG A 85 13.63 4.41 -24.60
CA ARG A 85 13.04 4.78 -23.31
C ARG A 85 11.83 3.91 -22.99
N ALA A 86 10.91 3.72 -23.92
CA ALA A 86 9.71 2.92 -23.71
C ALA A 86 10.05 1.46 -23.34
N ILE A 87 11.00 0.86 -24.05
CA ILE A 87 11.50 -0.50 -23.76
C ILE A 87 12.12 -0.56 -22.36
N ALA A 88 12.88 0.46 -21.96
CA ALA A 88 13.51 0.51 -20.64
C ALA A 88 12.54 0.77 -19.48
N ILE A 89 11.43 1.48 -19.72
CA ILE A 89 10.39 1.75 -18.71
C ILE A 89 9.50 0.52 -18.46
N ALA A 90 9.26 -0.30 -19.49
CA ALA A 90 8.39 -1.48 -19.38
C ALA A 90 8.67 -2.39 -18.16
N PRO A 91 9.92 -2.84 -17.88
CA PRO A 91 10.21 -3.64 -16.70
C PRO A 91 10.05 -2.88 -15.38
N LEU A 92 10.34 -1.57 -15.35
CA LEU A 92 10.15 -0.74 -14.15
C LEU A 92 8.68 -0.61 -13.78
N ARG A 93 7.79 -0.59 -14.78
CA ARG A 93 6.35 -0.63 -14.55
C ARG A 93 5.92 -1.95 -13.89
N VAL A 94 6.41 -3.09 -14.38
CA VAL A 94 6.14 -4.39 -13.75
C VAL A 94 6.66 -4.43 -12.31
N GLN A 95 7.84 -3.86 -12.06
CA GLN A 95 8.41 -3.75 -10.72
C GLN A 95 7.54 -2.88 -9.79
N LEU A 96 7.03 -1.75 -10.28
CA LEU A 96 6.12 -0.87 -9.55
C LEU A 96 4.82 -1.59 -9.18
N GLU A 97 4.19 -2.30 -10.12
CA GLU A 97 2.98 -3.09 -9.86
C GLU A 97 3.24 -4.21 -8.85
N SER A 98 4.38 -4.89 -8.96
CA SER A 98 4.79 -5.93 -8.00
C SER A 98 5.04 -5.36 -6.61
N TRP A 99 5.62 -4.16 -6.51
CA TRP A 99 5.79 -3.47 -5.23
C TRP A 99 4.44 -3.09 -4.63
N TYR A 100 3.54 -2.51 -5.44
CA TYR A 100 2.20 -2.14 -5.01
C TYR A 100 1.42 -3.35 -4.48
N ALA A 101 1.43 -4.47 -5.20
CA ALA A 101 0.81 -5.72 -4.78
C ALA A 101 1.47 -6.38 -3.54
N SER A 102 2.64 -5.90 -3.11
CA SER A 102 3.31 -6.38 -1.90
C SER A 102 2.99 -5.54 -0.67
N LEU A 103 2.36 -4.37 -0.82
CA LEU A 103 2.03 -3.49 0.29
C LEU A 103 1.00 -4.17 1.21
N PRO A 104 1.20 -4.13 2.54
CA PRO A 104 0.15 -4.43 3.50
C PRO A 104 -1.09 -3.56 3.26
N ASP A 105 -2.26 -4.09 3.59
CA ASP A 105 -3.56 -3.42 3.38
C ASP A 105 -3.60 -2.01 3.96
N TYR A 106 -3.08 -1.84 5.18
CA TYR A 106 -3.00 -0.54 5.88
C TYR A 106 -2.03 0.49 5.26
N LEU A 107 -1.14 0.06 4.34
CA LEU A 107 -0.28 0.97 3.56
C LEU A 107 -0.80 1.16 2.13
N GLN A 108 -1.76 0.36 1.69
CA GLN A 108 -2.36 0.54 0.38
C GLN A 108 -3.26 1.77 0.39
N PHE A 109 -3.24 2.48 -0.74
CA PHE A 109 -4.04 3.67 -0.92
C PHE A 109 -5.45 3.28 -1.38
N HIS A 110 -6.31 2.94 -0.44
CA HIS A 110 -7.75 2.76 -0.68
C HIS A 110 -8.58 3.87 -0.02
N GLU A 111 -9.84 4.00 -0.44
CA GLU A 111 -10.74 5.09 -0.02
C GLU A 111 -10.88 5.16 1.51
N GLU A 112 -11.08 4.02 2.16
CA GLU A 112 -11.21 3.95 3.63
C GLU A 112 -9.92 4.36 4.37
N ASN A 113 -8.74 3.92 3.90
CA ASN A 113 -7.46 4.32 4.48
C ASN A 113 -7.18 5.81 4.28
N LEU A 114 -7.49 6.34 3.09
CA LEU A 114 -7.33 7.76 2.83
C LEU A 114 -8.28 8.58 3.71
N GLU A 115 -9.53 8.14 3.86
CA GLU A 115 -10.50 8.80 4.74
C GLU A 115 -10.03 8.76 6.19
N ALA A 116 -9.53 7.63 6.68
CA ALA A 116 -8.96 7.53 8.02
C ALA A 116 -7.75 8.48 8.21
N GLN A 117 -6.82 8.52 7.24
CA GLN A 117 -5.66 9.41 7.29
C GLN A 117 -6.06 10.88 7.22
N VAL A 118 -6.95 11.26 6.31
CA VAL A 118 -7.44 12.63 6.21
C VAL A 118 -8.23 13.02 7.46
N THR A 119 -9.07 12.13 7.99
CA THR A 119 -9.77 12.36 9.25
C THR A 119 -8.78 12.56 10.39
N MET A 120 -7.69 11.79 10.45
CA MET A 120 -6.62 12.01 11.45
C MET A 120 -5.99 13.40 11.31
N PHE A 121 -5.77 13.90 10.09
CA PHE A 121 -5.31 15.26 9.85
C PHE A 121 -6.36 16.33 10.21
N GLU A 122 -7.63 16.10 9.89
CA GLU A 122 -8.74 17.03 10.14
C GLU A 122 -9.16 17.09 11.62
N THR A 123 -9.01 15.98 12.35
CA THR A 123 -9.37 15.85 13.78
C THR A 123 -8.24 16.19 14.74
N SER A 124 -7.01 16.42 14.25
CA SER A 124 -5.92 17.07 15.00
C SER A 124 -5.62 18.50 14.51
N PRO A 125 -6.63 19.41 14.43
CA PRO A 125 -6.39 20.78 14.01
C PRO A 125 -5.55 21.56 15.04
N ASP A 126 -5.43 21.04 16.27
CA ASP A 126 -4.72 21.68 17.38
C ASP A 126 -3.28 21.22 17.55
N ASP A 127 -2.73 20.33 16.71
CA ASP A 127 -1.29 20.07 16.73
C ASP A 127 -0.57 21.13 15.88
N PRO A 128 0.11 22.13 16.50
CA PRO A 128 0.84 23.15 15.75
C PRO A 128 1.93 22.56 14.85
N LYS A 129 2.44 21.36 15.13
CA LYS A 129 3.45 20.71 14.28
C LYS A 129 2.87 20.29 12.93
N ILE A 130 1.63 19.82 12.89
CA ILE A 130 0.98 19.41 11.65
C ILE A 130 0.86 20.61 10.69
N HIS A 131 0.53 21.81 11.20
CA HIS A 131 0.48 23.03 10.40
C HIS A 131 1.83 23.50 9.88
N VAL A 132 2.91 23.27 10.65
CA VAL A 132 4.27 23.54 10.16
C VAL A 132 4.61 22.57 9.04
N TRP A 133 4.34 21.27 9.23
CA TRP A 133 4.61 20.26 8.22
C TRP A 133 3.80 20.45 6.94
N ASP A 134 2.51 20.79 7.02
CA ASP A 134 1.69 21.06 5.84
C ASP A 134 2.21 22.27 5.05
N ARG A 135 2.67 23.31 5.75
CA ARG A 135 3.28 24.49 5.12
C ARG A 135 4.64 24.19 4.49
N GLU A 136 5.52 23.48 5.21
CA GLU A 136 6.82 23.08 4.67
C GLU A 136 6.67 22.16 3.46
N PHE A 137 5.69 21.25 3.52
CA PHE A 137 5.33 20.39 2.40
C PHE A 137 4.83 21.23 1.21
N GLU A 138 3.92 22.18 1.43
CA GLU A 138 3.43 23.08 0.37
C GLU A 138 4.58 23.91 -0.23
N GLU A 139 5.50 24.41 0.58
CA GLU A 139 6.67 25.18 0.12
C GLU A 139 7.62 24.31 -0.71
N LEU A 140 7.84 23.06 -0.30
CA LEU A 140 8.74 22.11 -0.97
C LEU A 140 8.16 21.58 -2.29
N TRP A 141 6.88 21.20 -2.27
CA TRP A 141 6.25 20.47 -3.38
C TRP A 141 5.36 21.35 -4.27
N GLY A 142 4.99 22.54 -3.79
CA GLY A 142 4.15 23.49 -4.54
C GLY A 142 2.66 23.14 -4.55
N PHE A 143 2.20 22.23 -3.68
CA PHE A 143 0.79 21.90 -3.53
C PHE A 143 0.46 21.44 -2.11
N LYS A 144 -0.80 21.63 -1.72
CA LYS A 144 -1.34 21.16 -0.43
C LYS A 144 -1.81 19.71 -0.52
N VAL A 145 -1.44 18.90 0.47
CA VAL A 145 -1.86 17.49 0.56
C VAL A 145 -3.39 17.37 0.53
N VAL A 146 -4.08 18.24 1.27
CA VAL A 146 -5.56 18.26 1.35
C VAL A 146 -6.20 18.48 -0.02
N ILE A 147 -5.61 19.33 -0.87
CA ILE A 147 -6.14 19.59 -2.21
C ILE A 147 -6.01 18.35 -3.09
N VAL A 148 -4.86 17.66 -3.05
CA VAL A 148 -4.64 16.44 -3.84
C VAL A 148 -5.56 15.32 -3.39
N ALA A 149 -5.73 15.13 -2.08
CA ALA A 149 -6.68 14.16 -1.54
C ALA A 149 -8.11 14.46 -2.02
N GLN A 150 -8.53 15.73 -1.99
CA GLN A 150 -9.85 16.15 -2.46
C GLN A 150 -10.03 15.90 -3.97
N GLN A 151 -9.03 16.24 -4.78
CA GLN A 151 -9.06 15.99 -6.23
C GLN A 151 -9.14 14.51 -6.54
N TRP A 152 -8.40 13.67 -5.81
CA TRP A 152 -8.47 12.22 -5.96
C TRP A 152 -9.86 11.68 -5.63
N ARG A 153 -10.49 12.13 -4.53
CA ARG A 153 -11.88 11.76 -4.20
C ARG A 153 -12.84 12.11 -5.33
N GLN A 154 -12.73 13.31 -5.89
CA GLN A 154 -13.56 13.74 -7.02
C GLN A 154 -13.36 12.84 -8.24
N SER A 155 -12.11 12.51 -8.56
CA SER A 155 -11.79 11.59 -9.66
C SER A 155 -12.38 10.19 -9.44
N GLN A 156 -12.36 9.67 -8.21
CA GLN A 156 -12.97 8.37 -7.88
C GLN A 156 -14.50 8.40 -7.95
N ALA A 157 -15.12 9.48 -7.47
CA ALA A 157 -16.57 9.67 -7.58
C ALA A 157 -17.00 9.73 -9.05
N GLN A 158 -16.24 10.43 -9.89
CA GLN A 158 -16.49 10.50 -11.32
C GLN A 158 -16.34 9.13 -12.00
N ALA A 159 -15.28 8.39 -11.71
CA ALA A 159 -15.07 7.04 -12.25
C ALA A 159 -16.23 6.08 -11.88
N ARG A 160 -16.77 6.19 -10.66
CA ARG A 160 -17.97 5.44 -10.23
C ARG A 160 -19.21 5.84 -11.02
N GLN A 161 -19.43 7.13 -11.26
CA GLN A 161 -20.56 7.61 -12.07
C GLN A 161 -20.47 7.14 -13.52
N ASP A 162 -19.29 7.20 -14.12
CA ASP A 162 -19.07 6.77 -15.51
C ASP A 162 -19.27 5.26 -15.67
N LYS A 163 -18.82 4.47 -14.69
CA LYS A 163 -19.07 3.03 -14.63
C LYS A 163 -20.57 2.74 -14.52
N ALA A 164 -21.28 3.39 -13.60
CA ALA A 164 -22.73 3.22 -13.43
C ALA A 164 -23.51 3.56 -14.70
N ARG A 165 -23.16 4.66 -15.38
CA ARG A 165 -23.77 5.04 -16.67
C ARG A 165 -23.52 4.00 -17.76
N THR A 166 -22.32 3.43 -17.81
CA THR A 166 -21.96 2.41 -18.80
C THR A 166 -22.75 1.12 -18.55
N GLU A 167 -22.90 0.72 -17.29
CA GLU A 167 -23.70 -0.45 -16.89
C GLU A 167 -25.19 -0.24 -17.21
N GLU A 168 -25.74 0.96 -16.97
CA GLU A 168 -27.12 1.31 -17.36
C GLU A 168 -27.33 1.26 -18.87
N GLN A 169 -26.40 1.79 -19.66
CA GLN A 169 -26.47 1.73 -21.13
C GLN A 169 -26.44 0.28 -21.62
N HIS A 170 -25.54 -0.54 -21.06
CA HIS A 170 -25.45 -1.96 -21.39
C HIS A 170 -26.73 -2.71 -21.01
N TRP A 171 -27.32 -2.40 -19.86
CA TRP A 171 -28.59 -2.98 -19.42
C TRP A 171 -29.77 -2.59 -20.32
N GLN A 172 -29.87 -1.32 -20.73
CA GLN A 172 -30.89 -0.86 -21.67
C GLN A 172 -30.74 -1.53 -23.05
N GLN A 173 -29.52 -1.73 -23.53
CA GLN A 173 -29.26 -2.39 -24.81
C GLN A 173 -29.60 -3.88 -24.77
N GLN A 174 -29.45 -4.56 -23.63
CA GLN A 174 -29.89 -5.96 -23.48
C GLN A 174 -31.42 -6.10 -23.41
N GLN A 175 -32.16 -5.07 -23.01
CA GLN A 175 -33.62 -5.13 -22.92
C GLN A 175 -34.38 -4.78 -24.21
N ALA A 176 -33.69 -4.24 -25.23
CA ALA A 176 -34.27 -3.95 -26.54
C ALA A 176 -33.47 -4.74 -27.61
N PRO A 177 -33.94 -5.89 -28.18
CA PRO A 177 -35.33 -6.27 -28.46
C PRO A 177 -35.65 -7.80 -28.35
N CYS A 178 -36.62 -8.18 -27.52
CA CYS A 178 -37.46 -9.38 -27.76
C CYS A 178 -38.88 -9.02 -28.23
N ARG A 179 -39.11 -7.76 -28.66
CA ARG A 179 -40.46 -7.25 -28.93
C ARG A 179 -40.85 -7.15 -30.41
N GLU A 180 -39.98 -7.53 -31.34
CA GLU A 180 -40.27 -7.53 -32.79
C GLU A 180 -39.93 -8.88 -33.43
N ALA A 181 -40.66 -9.93 -33.05
CA ALA A 181 -40.73 -11.17 -33.84
C ALA A 181 -42.09 -11.88 -33.64
N LEU A 182 -43.19 -11.11 -33.68
CA LEU A 182 -44.53 -11.65 -33.90
C LEU A 182 -44.89 -11.37 -35.36
N GLY A 183 -44.34 -12.18 -36.27
CA GLY A 183 -44.62 -12.02 -37.71
C GLY A 183 -43.73 -12.85 -38.63
N SER A 184 -43.39 -14.09 -38.27
CA SER A 184 -42.91 -15.05 -39.26
C SER A 184 -43.17 -16.46 -38.79
N GLU A 185 -44.21 -17.06 -39.39
CA GLU A 185 -44.52 -18.48 -39.29
C GLU A 185 -43.32 -19.29 -39.76
N CYS A 186 -42.56 -19.86 -38.81
CA CYS A 186 -41.57 -20.89 -39.12
C CYS A 186 -42.18 -22.25 -38.82
N ASN A 187 -42.42 -22.94 -39.93
CA ASN A 187 -42.93 -24.29 -40.03
C ASN A 187 -41.98 -25.28 -39.34
N SER A 188 -42.57 -26.24 -38.64
CA SER A 188 -41.92 -27.34 -37.92
C SER A 188 -40.83 -28.03 -38.73
N ASN A 189 -39.69 -28.32 -38.09
CA ASN A 189 -39.17 -29.68 -37.91
C ASN A 189 -37.78 -29.69 -37.26
N SER A 190 -37.63 -30.57 -36.26
CA SER A 190 -36.37 -31.19 -35.78
C SER A 190 -35.45 -30.32 -34.90
N LEU A 191 -34.70 -30.81 -33.92
CA LEU A 191 -34.63 -32.03 -33.11
C LEU A 191 -33.56 -31.72 -32.03
N THR A 192 -33.84 -32.06 -30.78
CA THR A 192 -32.93 -32.37 -29.65
C THR A 192 -31.50 -31.77 -29.63
N CYS A 193 -31.19 -30.93 -28.63
CA CYS A 193 -29.83 -30.81 -28.11
C CYS A 193 -29.78 -30.45 -26.60
N TYR A 194 -29.44 -31.48 -25.83
CA TYR A 194 -28.56 -31.52 -24.65
C TYR A 194 -28.72 -30.51 -23.51
N HIS A 195 -29.24 -31.04 -22.41
CA HIS A 195 -29.11 -30.54 -21.05
C HIS A 195 -27.63 -30.48 -20.61
N SER A 196 -27.12 -29.29 -20.30
CA SER A 196 -25.91 -29.13 -19.48
C SER A 196 -26.30 -28.77 -18.06
N SER A 197 -26.01 -29.68 -17.14
CA SER A 197 -26.18 -29.49 -15.70
C SER A 197 -25.07 -28.57 -15.17
N SER A 198 -25.42 -27.36 -14.74
CA SER A 198 -24.53 -26.53 -13.94
C SER A 198 -24.56 -27.04 -12.50
N ALA A 199 -23.46 -27.65 -12.07
CA ALA A 199 -23.22 -28.00 -10.67
C ALA A 199 -23.02 -26.72 -9.85
N THR A 200 -24.00 -26.38 -9.03
CA THR A 200 -23.91 -25.34 -8.01
C THR A 200 -22.94 -25.80 -6.92
N VAL A 201 -21.71 -25.31 -6.95
CA VAL A 201 -20.75 -25.45 -5.84
C VAL A 201 -21.23 -24.52 -4.72
N ARG A 202 -21.79 -25.12 -3.67
CA ARG A 202 -22.19 -24.46 -2.42
C ARG A 202 -20.92 -24.19 -1.61
N LEU A 203 -20.40 -22.97 -1.67
CA LEU A 203 -19.36 -22.49 -0.75
C LEU A 203 -19.95 -22.48 0.67
N GLN A 204 -19.46 -23.37 1.54
CA GLN A 204 -19.67 -23.29 2.98
C GLN A 204 -18.92 -22.07 3.50
N ALA A 205 -19.68 -21.11 4.04
CA ALA A 205 -19.13 -20.03 4.85
C ALA A 205 -18.44 -20.63 6.09
N LEU A 206 -17.15 -20.34 6.25
CA LEU A 206 -16.43 -20.57 7.50
C LEU A 206 -16.97 -19.62 8.58
N PRO A 207 -17.01 -20.03 9.86
CA PRO A 207 -17.46 -19.17 10.93
C PRO A 207 -16.54 -17.96 11.05
N GLN A 208 -17.11 -16.75 11.05
CA GLN A 208 -16.45 -15.56 11.55
C GLN A 208 -15.96 -15.85 12.97
N ARG A 209 -14.64 -15.84 13.15
CA ARG A 209 -14.06 -15.72 14.49
C ARG A 209 -14.25 -14.28 14.93
N ASP A 210 -15.00 -14.11 16.01
CA ASP A 210 -14.99 -12.89 16.80
C ASP A 210 -13.54 -12.60 17.22
N TRP A 211 -12.99 -11.51 16.69
CA TRP A 211 -11.71 -10.98 17.16
C TRP A 211 -12.02 -10.14 18.40
N GLN A 212 -11.78 -10.75 19.55
CA GLN A 212 -11.72 -10.03 20.81
C GLN A 212 -10.53 -9.06 20.76
N ASP A 213 -10.85 -7.79 21.00
CA ASP A 213 -9.97 -6.64 21.04
C ASP A 213 -9.06 -6.74 22.28
N ASP A 214 -8.03 -7.58 22.20
CA ASP A 214 -7.00 -7.67 23.24
C ASP A 214 -5.98 -6.53 23.03
N ASP A 215 -6.09 -5.51 23.89
CA ASP A 215 -5.20 -4.36 23.95
C ASP A 215 -3.74 -4.81 24.16
N PRO A 216 -2.84 -4.59 23.19
CA PRO A 216 -1.44 -5.02 23.28
C PRO A 216 -0.65 -4.26 24.38
N ARG A 217 -1.22 -3.23 25.01
CA ARG A 217 -0.57 -2.47 26.09
C ARG A 217 -0.62 -3.15 27.46
N GLU A 218 -1.53 -4.09 27.70
CA GLU A 218 -1.65 -4.79 28.99
C GLU A 218 -0.51 -5.80 29.22
N LEU A 219 0.09 -6.33 28.15
CA LEU A 219 1.14 -7.36 28.25
C LEU A 219 2.54 -6.83 28.65
N LEU A 220 2.74 -5.52 28.72
CA LEU A 220 4.04 -4.91 29.04
C LEU A 220 4.18 -4.43 30.49
N ARG A 221 3.15 -4.59 31.33
CA ARG A 221 3.18 -4.10 32.73
C ARG A 221 3.62 -5.12 33.77
N THR A 222 3.81 -6.38 33.41
CA THR A 222 4.14 -7.46 34.35
C THR A 222 5.55 -8.00 34.11
N SER A 223 6.58 -7.29 34.59
CA SER A 223 7.81 -7.89 35.17
C SER A 223 8.99 -6.92 35.27
N VAL A 224 8.97 -6.00 36.24
CA VAL A 224 10.22 -5.51 36.86
C VAL A 224 10.00 -5.39 38.36
N SER A 225 10.28 -6.45 39.10
CA SER A 225 10.52 -6.40 40.55
C SER A 225 11.99 -6.74 40.77
N THR A 226 12.80 -5.72 40.94
CA THR A 226 14.21 -5.85 41.34
C THR A 226 14.29 -6.09 42.85
N PRO A 227 15.06 -7.08 43.34
CA PRO A 227 15.27 -7.27 44.76
C PRO A 227 16.25 -6.22 45.31
N SER A 228 15.78 -5.44 46.28
CA SER A 228 16.59 -4.49 47.05
C SER A 228 17.61 -5.25 47.91
N THR A 229 18.89 -4.98 47.69
CA THR A 229 19.99 -5.49 48.53
C THR A 229 20.27 -4.51 49.66
N ASN A 230 19.96 -4.93 50.89
CA ASN A 230 20.29 -4.24 52.12
C ASN A 230 21.80 -4.32 52.39
N GLY A 231 22.48 -3.18 52.40
CA GLY A 231 23.86 -3.05 52.90
C GLY A 231 23.88 -2.94 54.42
N ALA A 232 24.45 -3.95 55.07
CA ALA A 232 24.66 -3.99 56.52
C ALA A 232 25.90 -3.20 56.93
N SER A 233 25.77 -2.57 58.09
CA SER A 233 26.68 -1.70 58.81
C SER A 233 28.05 -2.31 59.14
N SER A 234 29.07 -1.45 59.04
CA SER A 234 30.44 -1.61 59.47
C SER A 234 30.64 -1.49 61.00
N SER A 235 31.54 -2.32 61.52
CA SER A 235 32.33 -2.17 62.77
C SER A 235 33.45 -3.23 62.71
N PRO A 236 34.59 -3.10 63.40
CA PRO A 236 34.86 -2.31 64.62
C PRO A 236 35.79 -1.10 64.44
#